data_AF-A0A2V7JGU0-F1
#
_entry.id   AF-A0A2V7JGU0-F1
#
_cell.length_a   1.000
_cell.length_b   1.000
_cell.length_c   1.000
_cell.angle_alpha   90.00
_cell.angle_beta   90.00
_cell.angle_gamma   90.00
#
_symmetry.space_group_name_H-M   'P 1'
#
loop_
_entity.id
_entity.type
_entity.pdbx_description
1 polymer ?
#
loop_
_entity_poly.entity_id
_entity_poly.type
_entity_poly.pdbx_seq_one_letter_code
_entity_poly.pdbx_strand_id
1 'polypeptide(L)'
;MQRIERTFAGRRLVIETGRMAKQAAGSAVVQFGETMVLAAATVSDTESPLPFFPLLVEYKDKAYAAGKIPGGFIKREGRPSDPEILKARIIDRSIRPLFPEGFKNEVQVFIYVISADQENDADVMALVAASYAINSSRIPFMGPIAGVRVGRVQEKWILNPTFQQLPYSDMDVVLAASKDSIMMVE
;
A
#
# COMPACT_ATOMS: atom_id res chain seq x y z
N MET A 1 0.39 15.25 14.35
CA MET A 1 0.45 15.28 12.87
C MET A 1 1.90 15.23 12.49
N GLN A 2 2.33 14.19 11.78
CA GLN A 2 3.70 14.06 11.29
C GLN A 2 3.66 14.06 9.75
N ARG A 3 4.57 14.80 9.13
CA ARG A 3 4.71 14.88 7.68
C ARG A 3 6.18 14.81 7.33
N ILE A 4 6.52 13.86 6.47
CA ILE A 4 7.88 13.64 5.98
C ILE A 4 7.86 13.84 4.47
N GLU A 5 8.85 14.56 3.96
CA GLU A 5 9.01 14.83 2.54
C GLU A 5 10.45 14.54 2.11
N ARG A 6 10.59 13.75 1.04
CA ARG A 6 11.86 13.34 0.44
C ARG A 6 11.73 13.23 -1.08
N THR A 7 12.87 13.30 -1.76
CA THR A 7 12.94 12.93 -3.17
C THR A 7 13.36 11.46 -3.26
N PHE A 8 12.56 10.65 -3.97
CA PHE A 8 12.82 9.24 -4.21
C PHE A 8 12.60 8.92 -5.69
N ALA A 9 13.52 8.17 -6.31
CA ALA A 9 13.44 7.81 -7.73
C ALA A 9 13.12 9.01 -8.67
N GLY A 10 13.74 10.16 -8.39
CA GLY A 10 13.58 11.40 -9.15
C GLY A 10 12.27 12.17 -8.92
N ARG A 11 11.37 11.67 -8.06
CA ARG A 11 10.05 12.24 -7.79
C ARG A 11 9.89 12.57 -6.31
N ARG A 12 8.91 13.43 -6.01
CA ARG A 12 8.57 13.80 -4.64
C ARG A 12 7.81 12.67 -3.97
N LEU A 13 8.26 12.24 -2.80
CA LEU A 13 7.59 11.29 -1.91
C LEU A 13 7.22 12.03 -0.62
N VAL A 14 5.93 12.05 -0.28
CA VAL A 14 5.39 12.61 0.95
C VAL A 14 4.66 11.53 1.72
N ILE A 15 4.92 11.44 3.01
CA ILE A 15 4.19 10.56 3.93
C ILE A 15 3.62 11.43 5.04
N GLU A 16 2.31 11.37 5.25
CA GLU A 16 1.60 12.18 6.23
C GLU A 16 0.69 11.31 7.11
N THR A 17 0.81 11.44 8.42
CA THR A 17 -0.02 10.70 9.41
C THR A 17 -0.79 11.66 10.32
N GLY A 18 -1.96 11.20 10.76
CA GLY A 18 -2.78 11.92 11.73
C GLY A 18 -3.57 13.12 11.18
N ARG A 19 -3.64 13.31 9.86
CA ARG A 19 -4.54 14.29 9.22
C ARG A 19 -5.90 13.69 8.86
N MET A 20 -5.91 12.56 8.16
CA MET A 20 -7.11 11.85 7.70
C MET A 20 -7.37 10.59 8.53
N ALA A 21 -8.61 10.11 8.57
CA ALA A 21 -9.01 8.85 9.22
C ALA A 21 -8.57 8.74 10.70
N LYS A 22 -8.69 9.83 11.48
CA LYS A 22 -8.20 9.90 12.87
C LYS A 22 -8.87 8.93 13.85
N GLN A 23 -10.01 8.33 13.47
CA GLN A 23 -10.71 7.32 14.27
C GLN A 23 -10.19 5.90 14.03
N ALA A 24 -9.40 5.67 12.97
CA ALA A 24 -8.70 4.41 12.80
C ALA A 24 -7.62 4.26 13.88
N ALA A 25 -7.18 3.03 14.14
CA ALA A 25 -6.09 2.80 15.08
C ALA A 25 -4.78 3.47 14.60
N GLY A 26 -4.57 3.50 13.27
CA GLY A 26 -3.54 4.31 12.63
C GLY A 26 -3.88 4.58 11.16
N SER A 27 -3.30 5.64 10.60
CA SER A 27 -3.55 6.05 9.22
C SER A 27 -2.37 6.81 8.61
N ALA A 28 -2.19 6.63 7.31
CA ALA A 28 -1.15 7.31 6.54
C ALA A 28 -1.67 7.69 5.15
N VAL A 29 -1.34 8.90 4.70
CA VAL A 29 -1.47 9.33 3.31
C VAL A 29 -0.07 9.35 2.73
N VAL A 30 0.14 8.57 1.66
CA VAL A 30 1.39 8.56 0.90
C VAL A 30 1.13 9.19 -0.46
N GLN A 31 1.97 10.14 -0.84
CA GLN A 31 1.95 10.78 -2.15
C GLN A 31 3.29 10.55 -2.83
N PHE A 32 3.25 10.09 -4.07
CA PHE A 32 4.42 9.93 -4.93
C PHE A 32 4.15 10.57 -6.28
N GLY A 33 4.87 11.64 -6.61
CA GLY A 33 4.45 12.55 -7.68
C GLY A 33 3.10 13.18 -7.33
N GLU A 34 2.09 12.96 -8.18
CA GLU A 34 0.71 13.41 -7.94
C GLU A 34 -0.26 12.25 -7.61
N THR A 35 0.23 11.01 -7.66
CA THR A 35 -0.49 9.83 -7.17
C THR A 35 -0.52 9.82 -5.63
N MET A 36 -1.72 9.67 -5.06
CA MET A 36 -1.95 9.67 -3.61
C MET A 36 -2.77 8.47 -3.18
N VAL A 37 -2.33 7.87 -2.06
CA VAL A 37 -2.93 6.70 -1.44
C VAL A 37 -3.19 6.95 0.03
N LEU A 38 -4.40 6.65 0.50
CA LEU A 38 -4.76 6.65 1.91
C LEU A 38 -4.81 5.21 2.41
N ALA A 39 -4.07 4.90 3.45
CA ALA A 39 -4.20 3.67 4.22
C ALA A 39 -4.72 3.96 5.64
N ALA A 40 -5.58 3.08 6.13
CA ALA A 40 -6.07 3.09 7.50
C ALA A 40 -6.06 1.66 8.06
N ALA A 41 -5.49 1.49 9.25
CA ALA A 41 -5.43 0.23 9.97
C ALA A 41 -6.31 0.29 11.22
N THR A 42 -7.09 -0.75 11.46
CA THR A 42 -7.91 -0.93 12.66
C THR A 42 -7.64 -2.28 13.29
N VAL A 43 -7.85 -2.36 14.60
CA VAL A 43 -7.64 -3.58 15.38
C VAL A 43 -8.71 -3.72 16.44
N SER A 44 -9.21 -4.93 16.62
CA SER A 44 -10.12 -5.29 17.71
C SER A 44 -9.43 -5.16 19.07
N ASP A 45 -10.16 -4.72 20.09
CA ASP A 45 -9.68 -4.75 21.48
C ASP A 45 -9.63 -6.16 22.06
N THR A 46 -10.45 -7.08 21.55
CA THR A 46 -10.51 -8.47 22.00
C THR A 46 -9.82 -9.40 21.01
N GLU A 47 -9.16 -10.41 21.55
CA GLU A 47 -8.59 -11.51 20.78
C GLU A 47 -9.69 -12.27 20.02
N SER A 48 -9.39 -12.70 18.79
CA SER A 48 -10.31 -13.49 18.00
C SER A 48 -10.39 -14.93 18.54
N PRO A 49 -11.58 -15.56 18.57
CA PRO A 49 -11.71 -16.98 18.91
C PRO A 49 -11.18 -17.91 17.81
N LEU A 50 -10.78 -17.36 16.65
CA LEU A 50 -10.29 -18.13 15.52
C LEU A 50 -8.94 -18.81 15.84
N PRO A 51 -8.67 -20.00 15.28
CA PRO A 51 -7.41 -20.69 15.53
C PRO A 51 -6.20 -20.05 14.81
N PHE A 52 -6.39 -18.95 14.07
CA PHE A 52 -5.38 -18.27 13.26
C PHE A 52 -5.47 -16.75 13.41
N PHE A 53 -4.42 -16.04 12.98
CA PHE A 53 -4.39 -14.57 12.96
C PHE A 53 -5.29 -13.99 11.85
N PRO A 54 -6.40 -13.31 12.21
CA PRO A 54 -7.32 -12.75 11.22
C PRO A 54 -6.81 -11.38 10.77
N LEU A 55 -6.09 -11.39 9.65
CA LEU A 55 -5.69 -10.18 8.92
C LEU A 55 -6.45 -10.11 7.61
N LEU A 56 -7.12 -8.98 7.39
CA LEU A 56 -7.79 -8.62 6.15
C LEU A 56 -7.15 -7.37 5.55
N VAL A 57 -6.70 -7.47 4.30
CA VAL A 57 -6.19 -6.35 3.52
C VAL A 57 -7.14 -6.09 2.36
N GLU A 58 -7.64 -4.87 2.28
CA GLU A 58 -8.50 -4.41 1.19
C GLU A 58 -7.83 -3.27 0.45
N TYR A 59 -7.65 -3.45 -0.86
CA TYR A 59 -7.15 -2.41 -1.75
C TYR A 59 -8.27 -2.03 -2.72
N LYS A 60 -8.50 -0.72 -2.90
CA LYS A 60 -9.49 -0.21 -3.85
C LYS A 60 -8.98 1.00 -4.63
N ASP A 61 -9.11 0.92 -5.94
CA ASP A 61 -8.94 2.07 -6.82
C ASP A 61 -10.29 2.82 -6.90
N LYS A 62 -10.32 4.07 -6.45
CA LYS A 62 -11.52 4.89 -6.60
C LYS A 62 -11.55 5.50 -7.99
N ALA A 63 -12.67 5.40 -8.70
CA ALA A 63 -12.75 5.89 -10.09
C ALA A 63 -12.49 7.40 -10.18
N TYR A 64 -12.88 8.15 -9.15
CA TYR A 64 -12.59 9.58 -9.05
C TYR A 64 -11.10 9.90 -9.00
N ALA A 65 -10.24 8.97 -8.57
CA ALA A 65 -8.80 9.19 -8.51
C ALA A 65 -8.21 9.48 -9.90
N ALA A 66 -8.83 8.93 -10.95
CA ALA A 66 -8.49 9.18 -12.35
C ALA A 66 -9.46 10.16 -13.05
N GLY A 67 -10.31 10.88 -12.28
CA GLY A 67 -11.32 11.79 -12.83
C GLY A 67 -12.44 11.11 -13.62
N LYS A 68 -12.73 9.82 -13.33
CA LYS A 68 -13.72 9.02 -14.06
C LYS A 68 -14.92 8.66 -13.19
N ILE A 69 -16.06 8.43 -13.84
CA ILE A 69 -17.25 7.81 -13.23
C ILE A 69 -17.22 6.31 -13.56
N PRO A 70 -17.53 5.41 -12.61
CA PRO A 70 -17.58 3.97 -12.88
C PRO A 70 -18.50 3.63 -14.07
N GLY A 71 -18.02 2.78 -14.98
CA GLY A 71 -18.72 2.48 -16.23
C GLY A 71 -20.01 1.65 -16.07
N GLY A 72 -20.12 0.86 -15.01
CA GLY A 72 -21.23 -0.07 -14.78
C GLY A 72 -22.61 0.60 -14.65
N PHE A 73 -23.68 -0.22 -14.69
CA PHE A 73 -25.06 0.27 -14.65
C PHE A 73 -25.35 1.16 -13.43
N ILE A 74 -24.86 0.76 -12.26
CA ILE A 74 -25.09 1.44 -10.97
C ILE A 74 -24.20 2.70 -10.82
N LYS A 75 -23.21 2.92 -11.73
CA LYS A 75 -22.26 4.04 -11.66
C LYS A 75 -21.49 4.14 -10.33
N ARG A 76 -21.24 2.99 -9.70
CA ARG A 76 -20.50 2.85 -8.43
C ARG A 76 -19.47 1.72 -8.52
N GLU A 77 -18.37 1.84 -7.81
CA GLU A 77 -17.40 0.76 -7.69
C GLU A 77 -18.04 -0.44 -6.96
N GLY A 78 -17.91 -1.63 -7.55
CA GLY A 78 -18.44 -2.87 -7.02
C GLY A 78 -17.35 -3.75 -6.42
N ARG A 79 -17.45 -5.05 -6.72
CA ARG A 79 -16.48 -6.07 -6.29
C ARG A 79 -15.04 -5.68 -6.68
N PRO A 80 -14.03 -6.09 -5.90
CA PRO A 80 -12.64 -5.95 -6.31
C PRO A 80 -12.39 -6.59 -7.67
N SER A 81 -11.64 -5.89 -8.51
CA SER A 81 -11.09 -6.40 -9.77
C SER A 81 -9.84 -7.23 -9.52
N ASP A 82 -9.41 -8.02 -10.50
CA ASP A 82 -8.21 -8.86 -10.37
C ASP A 82 -6.96 -8.04 -10.00
N PRO A 83 -6.69 -6.86 -10.61
CA PRO A 83 -5.56 -6.02 -10.19
C PRO A 83 -5.66 -5.55 -8.73
N GLU A 84 -6.87 -5.19 -8.27
CA GLU A 84 -7.08 -4.78 -6.87
C GLU A 84 -6.82 -5.95 -5.90
N ILE A 85 -7.25 -7.16 -6.26
CA ILE A 85 -7.01 -8.38 -5.48
C ILE A 85 -5.51 -8.69 -5.44
N LEU A 86 -4.81 -8.61 -6.57
CA LEU A 86 -3.37 -8.88 -6.65
C LEU A 86 -2.58 -7.88 -5.79
N LYS A 87 -2.89 -6.58 -5.87
CA LYS A 87 -2.25 -5.55 -5.03
C LYS A 87 -2.53 -5.77 -3.54
N ALA A 88 -3.77 -6.14 -3.17
CA ALA A 88 -4.09 -6.51 -1.79
C ALA A 88 -3.26 -7.71 -1.31
N ARG A 89 -3.09 -8.74 -2.15
CA ARG A 89 -2.28 -9.92 -1.83
C ARG A 89 -0.79 -9.63 -1.69
N ILE A 90 -0.24 -8.75 -2.52
CA ILE A 90 1.15 -8.25 -2.41
C ILE A 90 1.36 -7.60 -1.04
N ILE A 91 0.44 -6.74 -0.63
CA ILE A 91 0.51 -6.05 0.66
C ILE A 91 0.36 -7.06 1.81
N ASP A 92 -0.64 -7.94 1.77
CA ASP A 92 -0.89 -8.97 2.79
C ASP A 92 0.35 -9.86 3.01
N ARG A 93 0.91 -10.42 1.94
CA ARG A 93 2.13 -11.25 1.99
C ARG A 93 3.32 -10.51 2.61
N SER A 94 3.41 -9.20 2.36
CA SER A 94 4.52 -8.38 2.84
C SER A 94 4.42 -8.06 4.33
N ILE A 95 3.21 -7.83 4.85
CA ILE A 95 3.01 -7.40 6.24
C ILE A 95 2.72 -8.57 7.20
N ARG A 96 2.10 -9.66 6.74
CA ARG A 96 1.63 -10.76 7.58
C ARG A 96 2.72 -11.40 8.45
N PRO A 97 3.96 -11.62 7.97
CA PRO A 97 5.02 -12.22 8.78
C PRO A 97 5.55 -11.32 9.91
N LEU A 98 5.16 -10.04 9.94
CA LEU A 98 5.72 -9.03 10.86
C LEU A 98 4.86 -8.83 12.11
N PHE A 99 3.72 -9.51 12.19
CA PHE A 99 2.94 -9.55 13.41
C PHE A 99 3.55 -10.57 14.38
N PRO A 100 3.64 -10.27 15.68
CA PRO A 100 4.21 -11.20 16.65
C PRO A 100 3.48 -12.54 16.65
N GLU A 101 4.22 -13.61 16.92
CA GLU A 101 3.65 -14.93 17.12
C GLU A 101 2.61 -14.92 18.25
N GLY A 102 1.47 -15.58 18.03
CA GLY A 102 0.37 -15.61 18.99
C GLY A 102 -0.55 -14.39 18.97
N PHE A 103 -0.24 -13.34 18.22
CA PHE A 103 -1.15 -12.20 18.06
C PHE A 103 -2.38 -12.61 17.22
N LYS A 104 -3.58 -12.49 17.80
CA LYS A 104 -4.84 -12.95 17.19
C LYS A 104 -5.98 -11.93 17.24
N ASN A 105 -5.71 -10.70 17.60
CA ASN A 105 -6.71 -9.64 17.45
C ASN A 105 -6.98 -9.43 15.96
N GLU A 106 -8.25 -9.27 15.60
CA GLU A 106 -8.62 -8.99 14.21
C GLU A 106 -8.02 -7.66 13.76
N VAL A 107 -7.27 -7.70 12.66
CA VAL A 107 -6.66 -6.52 12.03
C VAL A 107 -7.23 -6.36 10.64
N GLN A 108 -7.67 -5.14 10.34
CA GLN A 108 -8.12 -4.77 9.00
C GLN A 108 -7.30 -3.58 8.51
N VAL A 109 -6.82 -3.67 7.27
CA VAL A 109 -6.09 -2.61 6.60
C VAL A 109 -6.82 -2.25 5.32
N PHE A 110 -7.37 -1.04 5.29
CA PHE A 110 -7.98 -0.48 4.10
C PHE A 110 -7.01 0.44 3.38
N ILE A 111 -6.86 0.26 2.08
CA ILE A 111 -6.08 1.13 1.22
C ILE A 111 -6.93 1.64 0.06
N TYR A 112 -7.03 2.96 -0.06
CA TYR A 112 -7.71 3.64 -1.16
C TYR A 112 -6.76 4.50 -1.96
N VAL A 113 -6.75 4.30 -3.28
CA VAL A 113 -6.15 5.27 -4.19
C VAL A 113 -7.12 6.43 -4.37
N ILE A 114 -6.69 7.61 -3.96
CA ILE A 114 -7.51 8.82 -3.90
C ILE A 114 -7.11 9.85 -4.97
N SER A 115 -5.93 9.71 -5.56
CA SER A 115 -5.46 10.48 -6.71
C SER A 115 -4.54 9.60 -7.54
N ALA A 116 -4.67 9.63 -8.87
CA ALA A 116 -3.82 8.90 -9.80
C ALA A 116 -3.36 9.84 -10.92
N ASP A 117 -2.05 9.96 -11.08
CA ASP A 117 -1.42 10.89 -12.04
C ASP A 117 -1.18 10.30 -13.43
N GLN A 118 -1.60 9.05 -13.64
CA GLN A 118 -1.42 8.32 -14.91
C GLN A 118 0.05 8.09 -15.31
N GLU A 119 0.99 8.31 -14.39
CA GLU A 119 2.40 8.01 -14.59
C GLU A 119 2.88 6.93 -13.61
N ASN A 120 2.45 7.02 -12.36
CA ASN A 120 2.93 6.20 -11.27
C ASN A 120 1.89 5.14 -10.86
N ASP A 121 2.31 3.87 -10.78
CA ASP A 121 1.47 2.86 -10.13
C ASP A 121 1.42 3.09 -8.61
N ALA A 122 0.23 2.92 -8.06
CA ALA A 122 -0.07 3.12 -6.65
C ALA A 122 0.21 1.88 -5.80
N ASP A 123 0.47 0.72 -6.41
CA ASP A 123 0.69 -0.56 -5.73
C ASP A 123 1.78 -0.52 -4.65
N VAL A 124 2.97 -0.02 -4.98
CA VAL A 124 4.10 0.07 -4.06
C VAL A 124 3.82 1.15 -3.00
N MET A 125 3.18 2.25 -3.39
CA MET A 125 2.81 3.32 -2.46
C MET A 125 1.76 2.85 -1.46
N ALA A 126 0.85 1.98 -1.88
CA ALA A 126 -0.13 1.34 -1.01
C ALA A 126 0.52 0.44 0.03
N LEU A 127 1.57 -0.30 -0.32
CA LEU A 127 2.35 -1.08 0.64
C LEU A 127 3.02 -0.16 1.67
N VAL A 128 3.69 0.91 1.21
CA VAL A 128 4.30 1.89 2.11
C VAL A 128 3.25 2.54 3.01
N ALA A 129 2.09 2.92 2.47
CA ALA A 129 1.00 3.50 3.23
C ALA A 129 0.46 2.55 4.31
N ALA A 130 0.23 1.27 3.96
CA ALA A 130 -0.20 0.24 4.90
C ALA A 130 0.82 0.06 6.04
N SER A 131 2.11 -0.07 5.69
CA SER A 131 3.20 -0.19 6.65
C SER A 131 3.22 0.99 7.63
N TYR A 132 3.15 2.23 7.15
CA TYR A 132 3.13 3.41 8.02
C TYR A 132 1.83 3.53 8.82
N ALA A 133 0.68 3.17 8.25
CA ALA A 133 -0.59 3.18 8.97
C ALA A 133 -0.55 2.23 10.18
N ILE A 134 -0.05 1.00 10.01
CA ILE A 134 0.11 0.03 11.09
C ILE A 134 1.13 0.53 12.13
N ASN A 135 2.30 1.01 11.72
CA ASN A 135 3.32 1.53 12.65
C ASN A 135 2.87 2.78 13.41
N SER A 136 1.97 3.57 12.84
CA SER A 136 1.38 4.73 13.51
C SER A 136 0.32 4.37 14.54
N SER A 137 -0.04 3.08 14.65
CA SER A 137 -1.08 2.58 15.53
C SER A 137 -0.52 1.90 16.78
N ARG A 138 -1.41 1.41 17.64
CA ARG A 138 -1.07 0.55 18.80
C ARG A 138 -0.86 -0.93 18.43
N ILE A 139 -1.02 -1.29 17.16
CA ILE A 139 -0.91 -2.68 16.70
C ILE A 139 0.55 -3.11 16.81
N PRO A 140 0.86 -4.24 17.47
CA PRO A 140 2.22 -4.71 17.56
C PRO A 140 2.68 -5.21 16.18
N PHE A 141 3.73 -4.60 15.65
CA PHE A 141 4.20 -4.84 14.28
C PHE A 141 5.71 -4.62 14.18
N MET A 142 6.44 -5.59 13.64
CA MET A 142 7.89 -5.57 13.46
C MET A 142 8.28 -4.83 12.17
N GLY A 143 7.78 -3.61 12.02
CA GLY A 143 8.06 -2.72 10.89
C GLY A 143 8.94 -1.51 11.27
N PRO A 144 8.99 -0.48 10.41
CA PRO A 144 8.32 -0.37 9.12
C PRO A 144 9.01 -1.16 8.00
N ILE A 145 8.22 -1.58 7.01
CA ILE A 145 8.71 -2.02 5.71
C ILE A 145 8.43 -0.98 4.63
N ALA A 146 9.23 -1.03 3.57
CA ALA A 146 9.04 -0.26 2.34
C ALA A 146 8.87 -1.19 1.15
N GLY A 147 8.21 -0.69 0.11
CA GLY A 147 8.12 -1.35 -1.18
C GLY A 147 8.89 -0.58 -2.24
N VAL A 148 9.39 -1.28 -3.26
CA VAL A 148 9.92 -0.68 -4.48
C VAL A 148 9.60 -1.57 -5.67
N ARG A 149 9.25 -0.97 -6.81
CA ARG A 149 9.17 -1.67 -8.09
C ARG A 149 10.47 -1.40 -8.84
N VAL A 150 11.11 -2.45 -9.35
CA VAL A 150 12.38 -2.37 -10.06
C VAL A 150 12.16 -2.84 -11.48
N GLY A 151 12.43 -1.96 -12.43
CA GLY A 151 12.48 -2.28 -13.85
C GLY A 151 13.89 -2.17 -14.41
N ARG A 152 14.08 -2.66 -15.62
CA ARG A 152 15.33 -2.51 -16.37
C ARG A 152 15.03 -2.18 -17.83
N VAL A 153 15.43 -0.99 -18.25
CA VAL A 153 15.24 -0.47 -19.61
C VAL A 153 16.61 -0.23 -20.22
N GLN A 154 16.91 -0.84 -21.38
CA GLN A 154 18.21 -0.73 -22.04
C GLN A 154 19.38 -1.01 -21.09
N GLU A 155 19.30 -2.13 -20.34
CA GLU A 155 20.29 -2.55 -19.35
C GLU A 155 20.49 -1.59 -18.15
N LYS A 156 19.64 -0.58 -18.00
CA LYS A 156 19.67 0.36 -16.87
C LYS A 156 18.54 0.07 -15.90
N TRP A 157 18.91 -0.15 -14.65
CA TRP A 157 17.97 -0.31 -13.54
C TRP A 157 17.23 1.00 -13.27
N ILE A 158 15.91 0.91 -13.17
CA ILE A 158 15.01 2.03 -12.88
C ILE A 158 14.18 1.67 -11.66
N LEU A 159 14.16 2.56 -10.67
CA LEU A 159 13.30 2.43 -9.49
C LEU A 159 11.95 3.09 -9.76
N ASN A 160 10.88 2.41 -9.39
CA ASN A 160 9.49 2.76 -9.64
C ASN A 160 9.28 3.26 -11.08
N PRO A 161 9.55 2.43 -12.12
CA PRO A 161 9.35 2.83 -13.51
C PRO A 161 7.92 3.32 -13.73
N THR A 162 7.73 4.33 -14.59
CA THR A 162 6.40 4.83 -14.94
C THR A 162 5.66 3.84 -15.84
N PHE A 163 4.33 4.02 -15.98
CA PHE A 163 3.54 3.24 -16.92
C PHE A 163 4.07 3.33 -18.37
N GLN A 164 4.68 4.45 -18.76
CA GLN A 164 5.28 4.60 -20.10
C GLN A 164 6.63 3.89 -20.23
N GLN A 165 7.35 3.68 -19.12
CA GLN A 165 8.65 3.01 -19.11
C GLN A 165 8.51 1.48 -19.05
N LEU A 166 7.51 0.98 -18.31
CA LEU A 166 7.28 -0.45 -18.12
C LEU A 166 7.21 -1.29 -19.41
N PRO A 167 6.56 -0.85 -20.51
CA PRO A 167 6.54 -1.60 -21.77
C PRO A 167 7.91 -1.81 -22.42
N TYR A 168 8.91 -0.98 -22.08
CA TYR A 168 10.29 -1.12 -22.57
C TYR A 168 11.20 -1.81 -21.56
N SER A 169 10.63 -2.24 -20.43
CA SER A 169 11.34 -2.89 -19.35
C SER A 169 11.38 -4.38 -19.62
N ASP A 170 12.57 -4.99 -19.62
CA ASP A 170 12.72 -6.44 -19.75
C ASP A 170 12.60 -7.18 -18.40
N MET A 171 12.40 -6.42 -17.32
CA MET A 171 12.18 -6.90 -15.96
C MET A 171 11.15 -6.02 -15.27
N ASP A 172 10.28 -6.62 -14.46
CA ASP A 172 9.30 -5.91 -13.64
C ASP A 172 9.14 -6.68 -12.34
N VAL A 173 9.78 -6.20 -11.27
CA VAL A 173 9.81 -6.89 -9.98
C VAL A 173 9.38 -5.95 -8.87
N VAL A 174 8.45 -6.40 -8.04
CA VAL A 174 8.03 -5.71 -6.82
C VAL A 174 8.70 -6.35 -5.62
N LEU A 175 9.38 -5.53 -4.84
CA LEU A 175 10.10 -5.94 -3.64
C LEU A 175 9.47 -5.26 -2.42
N ALA A 176 9.32 -6.02 -1.34
CA ALA A 176 9.01 -5.48 -0.02
C ALA A 176 10.11 -5.87 0.96
N ALA A 177 10.64 -4.90 1.70
CA ALA A 177 11.76 -5.12 2.61
C ALA A 177 11.67 -4.25 3.86
N SER A 178 12.19 -4.79 4.96
CA SER A 178 12.55 -4.03 6.16
C SER A 178 13.96 -3.47 6.00
N LYS A 179 14.50 -2.86 7.06
CA LYS A 179 15.90 -2.45 7.12
C LYS A 179 16.86 -3.65 7.00
N ASP A 180 16.47 -4.79 7.55
CA ASP A 180 17.38 -5.92 7.80
C ASP A 180 17.11 -7.12 6.89
N SER A 181 15.94 -7.19 6.24
CA SER A 181 15.56 -8.36 5.43
C SER A 181 14.52 -8.04 4.36
N ILE A 182 14.59 -8.82 3.27
CA ILE A 182 13.58 -8.85 2.20
C ILE A 182 12.45 -9.79 2.64
N MET A 183 11.21 -9.33 2.55
CA MET A 183 10.02 -10.08 2.98
C MET A 183 9.30 -10.74 1.81
N MET A 184 9.25 -10.06 0.67
CA MET A 184 8.44 -10.47 -0.46
C MET A 184 9.07 -10.00 -1.76
N VAL A 185 9.06 -10.89 -2.75
CA VAL A 185 9.46 -10.64 -4.13
C VAL A 185 8.33 -11.19 -5.01
N GLU A 186 7.89 -10.39 -5.97
CA GLU A 186 6.96 -10.77 -7.03
C GLU A 186 7.46 -10.25 -8.38
#